data_AF-A0A4Q6E401-F1
#
_entry.id   AF-A0A4Q6E401-F1
#
_cell.length_a   1.000
_cell.length_b   1.000
_cell.length_c   1.000
_cell.angle_alpha   90.00
_cell.angle_beta   90.00
_cell.angle_gamma   90.00
#
_symmetry.space_group_name_H-M   'P 1'
#
loop_
_entity.id
_entity.type
_entity.pdbx_description
1 polymer ?
#
loop_
_entity_poly.entity_id
_entity_poly.type
_entity_poly.pdbx_seq_one_letter_code
_entity_poly.pdbx_strand_id
1 'polypeptide(L)'
;MKNFLDENFILQTKTAQTLYHEYAAGMPVIDYHSHLPPDEVAGDINFKNLTHLWLSDDHYKWRAMRTNGVNEEYVTGKKSDFEKFQQWAATIPYTLRNPLYHWTHLELQRYFDIHDLLSPATAQKIYDECNAKLRLPEFSVRSLIKKSNVEIICTTDDPLDSLEHHKKISDDKYEVKILPTFRPDS
;
A
#
# COMPACT_ATOMS: atom_id res chain seq x y z
N MET A 1 22.06 -6.42 -18.70
CA MET A 1 20.58 -6.58 -18.65
C MET A 1 20.09 -5.54 -17.64
N LYS A 2 19.00 -4.82 -17.90
CA LYS A 2 18.47 -3.86 -16.92
C LYS A 2 17.89 -4.61 -15.72
N ASN A 3 17.99 -4.03 -14.52
CA ASN A 3 17.35 -4.60 -13.33
C ASN A 3 15.83 -4.47 -13.46
N PHE A 4 15.10 -5.44 -12.94
CA PHE A 4 13.65 -5.34 -12.84
C PHE A 4 13.28 -4.17 -11.91
N LEU A 5 12.36 -3.30 -12.36
CA LEU A 5 12.00 -2.05 -11.67
C LEU A 5 13.22 -1.17 -11.30
N ASP A 6 14.14 -0.99 -12.25
CA ASP A 6 15.21 0.00 -12.07
C ASP A 6 14.66 1.45 -11.98
N GLU A 7 15.53 2.41 -11.69
CA GLU A 7 15.17 3.83 -11.59
C GLU A 7 14.48 4.38 -12.85
N ASN A 8 14.68 3.73 -14.01
CA ASN A 8 14.10 4.10 -15.29
C ASN A 8 12.95 3.17 -15.69
N PHE A 9 12.34 2.47 -14.74
CA PHE A 9 11.13 1.69 -14.96
C PHE A 9 10.10 2.52 -15.71
N ILE A 10 9.53 1.96 -16.79
CA ILE A 10 8.62 2.60 -17.76
C ILE A 10 9.17 3.85 -18.51
N LEU A 11 10.36 4.36 -18.18
CA LEU A 11 10.98 5.52 -18.84
C LEU A 11 11.88 5.09 -20.01
N GLN A 12 11.28 5.01 -21.20
CA GLN A 12 11.93 4.45 -22.40
C GLN A 12 12.83 5.44 -23.17
N THR A 13 12.78 6.74 -22.87
CA THR A 13 13.54 7.78 -23.59
C THR A 13 14.26 8.73 -22.63
N LYS A 14 15.33 9.39 -23.09
CA LYS A 14 16.03 10.41 -22.30
C LYS A 14 15.11 11.55 -21.89
N THR A 15 14.20 11.97 -22.78
CA THR A 15 13.19 12.99 -22.47
C THR A 15 12.27 12.53 -21.33
N ALA A 16 11.80 11.28 -21.35
CA ALA A 16 10.98 10.75 -20.24
C ALA A 16 11.76 10.70 -18.92
N GLN A 17 13.04 10.33 -18.97
CA GLN A 17 13.93 10.31 -17.81
C GLN A 17 14.13 11.70 -17.21
N THR A 18 14.48 12.70 -18.03
CA THR A 18 14.61 14.10 -17.58
C THR A 18 13.30 14.62 -16.99
N LEU A 19 12.17 14.44 -17.68
CA LEU A 19 10.88 14.93 -17.19
C LEU A 19 10.48 14.30 -15.86
N TYR A 20 10.72 13.00 -15.67
CA TYR A 20 10.39 12.34 -14.43
C TYR A 20 11.37 12.70 -13.30
N HIS A 21 12.68 12.47 -13.51
CA HIS A 21 13.68 12.59 -12.46
C HIS A 21 13.93 14.04 -12.03
N GLU A 22 13.94 14.99 -12.98
CA GLU A 22 14.28 16.38 -12.68
C GLU A 22 13.07 17.21 -12.25
N TYR A 23 11.85 16.81 -12.64
CA TYR A 23 10.65 17.60 -12.40
C TYR A 23 9.55 16.87 -11.63
N ALA A 24 9.18 15.65 -12.03
CA ALA A 24 8.00 14.99 -11.45
C ALA A 24 8.27 14.28 -10.10
N ALA A 25 9.41 13.60 -9.97
CA ALA A 25 9.68 12.68 -8.87
C ALA A 25 9.74 13.37 -7.49
N GLY A 26 10.14 14.64 -7.45
CA GLY A 26 10.21 15.44 -6.22
C GLY A 26 8.91 16.15 -5.84
N MET A 27 7.87 16.09 -6.69
CA MET A 27 6.61 16.78 -6.42
C MET A 27 5.85 16.10 -5.27
N PRO A 28 5.10 16.86 -4.46
CA PRO A 28 4.21 16.29 -3.46
C PRO A 28 3.05 15.54 -4.10
N VAL A 29 2.52 14.57 -3.37
CA VAL A 29 1.30 13.85 -3.74
C VAL A 29 0.09 14.60 -3.20
N ILE A 30 -0.85 14.89 -4.11
CA ILE A 30 -2.17 15.41 -3.80
C ILE A 30 -3.17 14.28 -4.10
N ASP A 31 -3.50 13.50 -3.08
CA ASP A 31 -4.43 12.38 -3.19
C ASP A 31 -5.86 12.88 -2.96
N TYR A 32 -6.39 13.57 -3.97
CA TYR A 32 -7.66 14.29 -3.88
C TYR A 32 -8.90 13.38 -3.82
N HIS A 33 -8.75 12.06 -3.85
CA HIS A 33 -9.81 11.10 -3.60
C HIS A 33 -9.25 9.73 -3.21
N SER A 34 -9.56 9.28 -1.99
CA SER A 34 -9.12 8.00 -1.44
C SER A 34 -10.19 7.38 -0.55
N HIS A 35 -9.97 6.11 -0.21
CA HIS A 35 -10.76 5.36 0.78
C HIS A 35 -9.91 5.00 2.01
N LEU A 36 -8.89 5.81 2.32
CA LEU A 36 -8.05 5.55 3.48
C LEU A 36 -8.88 5.66 4.78
N PRO A 37 -8.80 4.68 5.71
CA PRO A 37 -9.56 4.73 6.96
C PRO A 37 -9.13 5.91 7.85
N PRO A 38 -10.00 6.90 8.12
CA PRO A 38 -9.62 8.08 8.92
C PRO A 38 -9.25 7.73 10.36
N ASP A 39 -9.83 6.67 10.91
CA ASP A 39 -9.58 6.17 12.26
C ASP A 39 -8.16 5.63 12.43
N GLU A 40 -7.63 4.90 11.45
CA GLU A 40 -6.25 4.43 11.44
C GLU A 40 -5.24 5.59 11.37
N VAL A 41 -5.54 6.62 10.55
CA VAL A 41 -4.73 7.85 10.47
C VAL A 41 -4.80 8.63 11.78
N ALA A 42 -5.98 8.72 12.39
CA ALA A 42 -6.17 9.38 13.67
C ALA A 42 -5.51 8.63 14.83
N GLY A 43 -5.41 7.30 14.74
CA GLY A 43 -4.75 6.44 15.71
C GLY A 43 -3.22 6.37 15.56
N ASP A 44 -2.70 6.73 14.38
CA ASP A 44 -1.28 6.57 14.00
C ASP A 44 -0.74 5.17 14.33
N ILE A 45 -1.52 4.15 13.97
CA ILE A 45 -1.21 2.77 14.35
C ILE A 45 0.00 2.23 13.57
N ASN A 46 0.63 1.21 14.13
CA ASN A 46 1.49 0.30 13.38
C ASN A 46 0.69 -0.94 12.98
N PHE A 47 0.86 -1.40 11.75
CA PHE A 47 0.23 -2.63 11.29
C PHE A 47 0.85 -3.85 11.98
N LYS A 48 0.00 -4.81 12.40
CA LYS A 48 0.42 -6.04 13.09
C LYS A 48 1.46 -6.86 12.30
N ASN A 49 1.27 -6.97 11.00
CA ASN A 49 2.13 -7.70 10.07
C ASN A 49 1.82 -7.32 8.61
N LEU A 50 2.60 -7.84 7.67
CA LEU A 50 2.46 -7.55 6.25
C LEU A 50 1.11 -8.00 5.68
N THR A 51 0.54 -9.11 6.17
CA THR A 51 -0.81 -9.54 5.74
C THR A 51 -1.84 -8.50 6.14
N HIS A 52 -1.75 -7.97 7.37
CA HIS A 52 -2.66 -6.93 7.85
C HIS A 52 -2.59 -5.69 6.96
N LEU A 53 -1.38 -5.23 6.60
CA LEU A 53 -1.18 -4.08 5.73
C LEU A 53 -1.61 -4.33 4.27
N TRP A 54 -1.31 -5.50 3.71
CA TRP A 54 -1.48 -5.74 2.27
C TRP A 54 -2.79 -6.41 1.86
N LEU A 55 -3.41 -7.22 2.72
CA LEU A 55 -4.47 -8.14 2.34
C LEU A 55 -5.78 -7.94 3.13
N SER A 56 -5.83 -7.01 4.11
CA SER A 56 -7.05 -6.78 4.89
C SER A 56 -8.15 -6.05 4.13
N ASP A 57 -7.77 -5.21 3.15
CA ASP A 57 -8.73 -4.44 2.36
C ASP A 57 -8.27 -4.23 0.89
N ASP A 58 -7.64 -5.24 0.30
CA ASP A 58 -7.21 -5.18 -1.11
C ASP A 58 -7.98 -6.19 -1.98
N HIS A 59 -9.07 -5.68 -2.55
CA HIS A 59 -9.93 -6.45 -3.43
C HIS A 59 -9.25 -6.86 -4.75
N TYR A 60 -8.20 -6.18 -5.21
CA TYR A 60 -7.45 -6.60 -6.39
C TYR A 60 -6.65 -7.87 -6.11
N LYS A 61 -5.95 -7.93 -4.97
CA LYS A 61 -5.22 -9.12 -4.53
C LYS A 61 -6.18 -10.30 -4.31
N TRP A 62 -7.31 -10.08 -3.65
CA TRP A 62 -8.34 -11.11 -3.46
C TRP A 62 -8.88 -11.65 -4.78
N ARG A 63 -9.19 -10.76 -5.74
CA ARG A 63 -9.66 -11.16 -7.07
C ARG A 63 -8.62 -12.00 -7.80
N ALA A 64 -7.35 -11.62 -7.74
CA ALA A 64 -6.27 -12.38 -8.36
C ALA A 64 -6.11 -13.76 -7.72
N MET A 65 -6.14 -13.85 -6.38
CA MET A 65 -6.10 -15.13 -5.66
C MET A 65 -7.26 -16.05 -6.05
N ARG A 66 -8.50 -15.54 -6.08
CA ARG A 66 -9.69 -16.30 -6.53
C ARG A 66 -9.57 -16.75 -7.98
N THR A 67 -9.10 -15.87 -8.86
CA THR A 67 -8.87 -16.19 -10.29
C THR A 67 -7.81 -17.27 -10.44
N ASN A 68 -6.82 -17.32 -9.53
CA ASN A 68 -5.79 -18.34 -9.47
C ASN A 68 -6.22 -19.62 -8.72
N GLY A 69 -7.51 -19.77 -8.41
CA GLY A 69 -8.06 -20.99 -7.78
C GLY A 69 -7.75 -21.15 -6.30
N VAL A 70 -7.29 -20.09 -5.61
CA VAL A 70 -7.07 -20.12 -4.16
C VAL A 70 -8.42 -20.26 -3.44
N ASN A 71 -8.50 -21.20 -2.49
CA ASN A 71 -9.70 -21.40 -1.68
C ASN A 71 -10.01 -20.14 -0.84
N GLU A 72 -11.28 -19.75 -0.78
CA GLU A 72 -11.76 -18.54 -0.07
C GLU A 72 -11.36 -18.51 1.42
N GLU A 73 -11.12 -19.66 2.06
CA GLU A 73 -10.59 -19.75 3.43
C GLU A 73 -9.26 -19.00 3.61
N TYR A 74 -8.44 -18.93 2.55
CA TYR A 74 -7.15 -18.24 2.52
C TYR A 74 -7.24 -16.80 1.97
N VAL A 75 -8.42 -16.35 1.54
CA VAL A 75 -8.66 -14.99 1.06
C VAL A 75 -9.30 -14.20 2.20
N THR A 76 -10.60 -14.37 2.42
CA THR A 76 -11.36 -13.67 3.46
C THR A 76 -11.69 -14.54 4.68
N GLY A 77 -11.41 -15.85 4.62
CA GLY A 77 -11.68 -16.78 5.71
C GLY A 77 -10.76 -16.65 6.92
N LYS A 78 -10.79 -17.67 7.79
CA LYS A 78 -10.17 -17.65 9.12
C LYS A 78 -8.77 -18.26 9.20
N LYS A 79 -8.11 -18.52 8.06
CA LYS A 79 -6.71 -18.96 8.04
C LYS A 79 -5.79 -17.90 8.66
N SER A 80 -4.65 -18.32 9.16
CA SER A 80 -3.70 -17.40 9.78
C SER A 80 -3.15 -16.38 8.78
N ASP A 81 -2.72 -15.23 9.29
CA ASP A 81 -2.19 -14.14 8.47
C ASP A 81 -1.07 -14.61 7.53
N PHE A 82 -0.15 -15.44 8.03
CA PHE A 82 0.95 -15.96 7.23
C PHE A 82 0.48 -16.97 6.18
N GLU A 83 -0.45 -17.87 6.50
CA GLU A 83 -1.02 -18.80 5.51
C GLU A 83 -1.67 -18.05 4.33
N LYS A 84 -2.39 -16.96 4.61
CA LYS A 84 -2.96 -16.10 3.56
C LYS A 84 -1.87 -15.44 2.72
N PHE A 85 -0.84 -14.91 3.36
CA PHE A 85 0.31 -14.32 2.65
C PHE A 85 1.06 -15.33 1.79
N GLN A 86 1.24 -16.57 2.25
CA GLN A 86 1.85 -17.63 1.46
C GLN A 86 1.05 -17.92 0.17
N GLN A 87 -0.28 -17.93 0.24
CA GLN A 87 -1.13 -18.07 -0.95
C GLN A 87 -1.01 -16.86 -1.89
N TRP A 88 -0.88 -15.66 -1.34
CA TRP A 88 -0.58 -14.48 -2.15
C TRP A 88 0.77 -14.59 -2.86
N ALA A 89 1.82 -14.96 -2.13
CA ALA A 89 3.16 -15.15 -2.69
C ALA A 89 3.20 -16.25 -3.77
N ALA A 90 2.40 -17.31 -3.61
CA ALA A 90 2.21 -18.35 -4.62
C ALA A 90 1.42 -17.86 -5.85
N THR A 91 0.60 -16.82 -5.70
CA THR A 91 -0.17 -16.23 -6.79
C THR A 91 0.67 -15.27 -7.64
N ILE A 92 1.63 -14.55 -7.06
CA ILE A 92 2.44 -13.53 -7.75
C ILE A 92 3.09 -14.00 -9.06
N PRO A 93 3.74 -15.18 -9.15
CA PRO A 93 4.34 -15.63 -10.41
C PRO A 93 3.34 -15.74 -11.58
N TYR A 94 2.05 -15.92 -11.28
CA TYR A 94 0.97 -16.02 -12.27
C TYR A 94 0.35 -14.66 -12.62
N THR A 95 0.80 -13.56 -12.00
CA THR A 95 0.31 -12.22 -12.28
C THR A 95 1.22 -11.44 -13.26
N LEU A 96 2.14 -12.11 -13.96
CA LEU A 96 2.99 -11.44 -14.96
C LEU A 96 2.11 -10.71 -16.00
N ARG A 97 2.43 -9.44 -16.26
CA ARG A 97 1.64 -8.47 -17.08
C ARG A 97 0.37 -7.93 -16.44
N ASN A 98 -0.03 -8.41 -15.27
CA ASN A 98 -1.01 -7.74 -14.43
C ASN A 98 -0.30 -6.64 -13.59
N PRO A 99 -0.92 -5.47 -13.37
CA PRO A 99 -0.32 -4.41 -12.55
C PRO A 99 0.03 -4.85 -11.13
N LEU A 100 -0.65 -5.86 -10.57
CA LEU A 100 -0.30 -6.46 -9.27
C LEU A 100 1.15 -6.93 -9.20
N TYR A 101 1.74 -7.37 -10.31
CA TYR A 101 3.14 -7.74 -10.35
C TYR A 101 4.04 -6.50 -10.19
N HIS A 102 3.67 -5.35 -10.73
CA HIS A 102 4.44 -4.12 -10.52
C HIS A 102 4.22 -3.56 -9.11
N TRP A 103 2.97 -3.43 -8.66
CA TRP A 103 2.64 -2.85 -7.34
C TRP A 103 3.33 -3.59 -6.20
N THR A 104 3.25 -4.92 -6.19
CA THR A 104 3.91 -5.78 -5.20
C THR A 104 5.38 -5.45 -5.03
N HIS A 105 6.12 -5.38 -6.14
CA HIS A 105 7.56 -5.20 -6.08
C HIS A 105 7.96 -3.72 -5.90
N LEU A 106 7.16 -2.77 -6.39
CA LEU A 106 7.36 -1.35 -6.08
C LEU A 106 7.15 -1.06 -4.59
N GLU A 107 6.13 -1.66 -3.97
CA GLU A 107 5.85 -1.52 -2.54
C GLU A 107 6.98 -2.12 -1.69
N LEU A 108 7.45 -3.32 -2.04
CA LEU A 108 8.62 -3.94 -1.39
C LEU A 108 9.88 -3.07 -1.51
N GLN A 109 10.16 -2.56 -2.71
CA GLN A 109 11.35 -1.75 -2.96
C GLN A 109 11.30 -0.40 -2.23
N ARG A 110 10.19 0.35 -2.34
CA ARG A 110 10.11 1.74 -1.86
C ARG A 110 9.92 1.84 -0.34
N TYR A 111 9.09 0.97 0.23
CA TYR A 111 8.80 1.03 1.66
C TYR A 111 9.75 0.17 2.47
N PHE A 112 10.12 -1.00 1.94
CA PHE A 112 10.89 -2.02 2.66
C PHE A 112 12.31 -2.23 2.14
N ASP A 113 12.76 -1.57 1.07
CA ASP A 113 14.09 -1.78 0.47
C ASP A 113 14.38 -3.26 0.15
N ILE A 114 13.35 -3.99 -0.28
CA ILE A 114 13.44 -5.39 -0.68
C ILE A 114 13.36 -5.45 -2.20
N HIS A 115 14.41 -6.00 -2.82
CA HIS A 115 14.53 -6.14 -4.28
C HIS A 115 14.34 -7.58 -4.77
N ASP A 116 14.10 -8.53 -3.85
CA ASP A 116 13.78 -9.92 -4.18
C ASP A 116 12.39 -10.02 -4.82
N LEU A 117 12.25 -10.91 -5.82
CA LEU A 117 10.93 -11.20 -6.40
C LEU A 117 10.09 -12.01 -5.40
N LEU A 118 8.83 -11.63 -5.21
CA LEU A 118 7.91 -12.37 -4.34
C LEU A 118 7.48 -13.67 -5.02
N SER A 119 7.73 -14.79 -4.34
CA SER A 119 7.42 -16.15 -4.77
C SER A 119 7.28 -17.05 -3.54
N PRO A 120 6.81 -18.31 -3.67
CA PRO A 120 6.81 -19.25 -2.55
C PRO A 120 8.18 -19.41 -1.89
N ALA A 121 9.27 -19.35 -2.67
CA ALA A 121 10.64 -19.54 -2.17
C ALA A 121 11.15 -18.35 -1.35
N THR A 122 10.63 -17.15 -1.60
CA THR A 122 11.05 -15.90 -0.92
C THR A 122 10.05 -15.40 0.10
N ALA A 123 8.85 -15.98 0.15
CA ALA A 123 7.74 -15.53 0.99
C ALA A 123 8.12 -15.39 2.47
N GLN A 124 8.72 -16.42 3.08
CA GLN A 124 9.07 -16.39 4.50
C GLN A 124 10.04 -15.25 4.82
N LYS A 125 11.14 -15.16 4.07
CA LYS A 125 12.17 -14.13 4.25
C LYS A 125 11.56 -12.72 4.13
N ILE A 126 10.79 -12.47 3.06
CA ILE A 126 10.15 -11.17 2.83
C ILE A 126 9.18 -10.83 3.95
N TYR A 127 8.35 -11.80 4.37
CA TYR A 127 7.39 -11.61 5.45
C TYR A 127 8.07 -11.20 6.76
N ASP A 128 9.14 -11.90 7.13
CA ASP A 128 9.86 -11.65 8.38
C ASP A 128 10.59 -10.30 8.35
N GLU A 129 11.25 -9.95 7.24
CA GLU A 129 11.94 -8.66 7.08
C GLU A 129 10.96 -7.48 7.10
N CYS A 130 9.83 -7.58 6.38
CA CYS A 130 8.78 -6.57 6.41
C CYS A 130 8.19 -6.43 7.82
N ASN A 131 7.88 -7.53 8.49
CA ASN A 131 7.31 -7.51 9.84
C ASN A 131 8.25 -6.93 10.89
N ALA A 132 9.57 -7.14 10.76
CA ALA A 132 10.55 -6.51 11.61
C ALA A 132 10.49 -4.97 11.46
N LYS A 133 10.37 -4.47 10.23
CA LYS A 133 10.25 -3.05 9.92
C LYS A 133 8.91 -2.45 10.37
N LEU A 134 7.80 -3.15 10.19
CA LEU A 134 6.46 -2.68 10.58
C LEU A 134 6.30 -2.41 12.08
N ARG A 135 7.18 -2.93 12.93
CA ARG A 135 7.20 -2.65 14.38
C ARG A 135 7.89 -1.33 14.73
N LEU A 136 8.61 -0.74 13.79
CA LEU A 136 9.36 0.49 14.02
C LEU A 136 8.42 1.71 13.90
N PRO A 137 8.62 2.78 14.69
CA PRO A 137 7.79 3.99 14.62
C PRO A 137 7.73 4.61 13.22
N GLU A 138 8.78 4.46 12.41
CA GLU A 138 8.86 4.99 11.04
C GLU A 138 7.89 4.29 10.07
N PHE A 139 7.24 3.20 10.50
CA PHE A 139 6.24 2.46 9.74
C PHE A 139 4.81 2.61 10.31
N SER A 140 4.59 3.60 11.18
CA SER A 140 3.23 4.02 11.56
C SER A 140 2.48 4.59 10.34
N VAL A 141 1.14 4.62 10.39
CA VAL A 141 0.31 5.16 9.29
C VAL A 141 0.75 6.57 8.89
N ARG A 142 0.90 7.49 9.85
CA ARG A 142 1.31 8.87 9.56
C ARG A 142 2.74 8.95 9.04
N SER A 143 3.63 8.07 9.52
CA SER A 143 5.02 8.02 9.05
C SER A 143 5.11 7.53 7.61
N LEU A 144 4.31 6.54 7.23
CA LEU A 144 4.23 6.02 5.86
C LEU A 144 3.66 7.07 4.89
N ILE A 145 2.58 7.76 5.28
CA ILE A 145 2.01 8.87 4.49
C ILE A 145 3.06 9.95 4.25
N LYS A 146 3.78 10.36 5.30
CA LYS A 146 4.84 11.37 5.21
C LYS A 146 5.99 10.91 4.32
N LYS A 147 6.44 9.66 4.46
CA LYS A 147 7.50 9.07 3.63
C LYS A 147 7.16 9.11 2.14
N SER A 148 5.88 9.10 1.79
CA SER A 148 5.39 9.21 0.42
C SER A 148 5.21 10.64 -0.10
N ASN A 149 5.69 11.64 0.65
CA ASN A 149 5.62 13.06 0.28
C ASN A 149 4.18 13.55 0.01
N VAL A 150 3.21 13.04 0.78
CA VAL A 150 1.81 13.41 0.64
C VAL A 150 1.53 14.72 1.37
N GLU A 151 0.87 15.67 0.72
CA GLU A 151 0.44 16.94 1.35
C GLU A 151 -1.06 16.94 1.68
N ILE A 152 -1.87 16.28 0.87
CA ILE A 152 -3.32 16.26 0.99
C ILE A 152 -3.83 14.85 0.68
N ILE A 153 -4.71 14.36 1.55
CA ILE A 153 -5.56 13.18 1.33
C ILE A 153 -6.99 13.63 1.52
N CYS A 154 -7.82 13.34 0.53
CA CYS A 154 -9.26 13.50 0.63
C CYS A 154 -9.89 12.12 0.83
N THR A 155 -10.50 11.87 1.98
CA THR A 155 -11.22 10.61 2.26
C THR A 155 -12.62 10.67 1.66
N THR A 156 -13.31 9.54 1.65
CA THR A 156 -14.67 9.43 1.11
C THR A 156 -15.62 9.07 2.24
N ASP A 157 -16.55 9.97 2.56
CA ASP A 157 -17.30 9.95 3.81
C ASP A 157 -18.82 10.03 3.54
N ASP A 158 -19.60 9.26 4.29
CA ASP A 158 -21.07 9.26 4.20
C ASP A 158 -21.65 10.54 4.84
N PRO A 159 -22.76 11.11 4.34
CA PRO A 159 -23.41 12.27 4.93
C PRO A 159 -23.75 12.15 6.43
N LEU A 160 -23.90 10.93 6.94
CA LEU A 160 -24.23 10.66 8.34
C LEU A 160 -23.00 10.41 9.24
N ASP A 161 -21.79 10.38 8.68
CA ASP A 161 -20.57 10.17 9.45
C ASP A 161 -20.30 11.32 10.43
N SER A 162 -19.79 11.00 11.62
CA SER A 162 -19.51 11.99 12.67
C SER A 162 -18.31 12.89 12.36
N LEU A 163 -17.42 12.44 11.47
CA LEU A 163 -16.14 13.08 11.14
C LEU A 163 -15.22 13.30 12.36
N GLU A 164 -15.41 12.53 13.44
CA GLU A 164 -14.65 12.71 14.68
C GLU A 164 -13.14 12.46 14.50
N HIS A 165 -12.78 11.54 13.61
CA HIS A 165 -11.39 11.23 13.29
C HIS A 165 -10.70 12.37 12.54
N HIS A 166 -11.38 13.00 11.57
CA HIS A 166 -10.87 14.22 10.91
C HIS A 166 -10.67 15.35 11.89
N LYS A 167 -11.61 15.54 12.82
CA LYS A 167 -11.48 16.54 13.88
C LYS A 167 -10.25 16.25 14.75
N LYS A 168 -10.08 15.00 15.19
CA LYS A 168 -8.90 14.59 15.96
C LYS A 168 -7.60 14.85 15.21
N ILE A 169 -7.52 14.48 13.93
CA ILE A 169 -6.32 14.72 13.10
C ILE A 169 -6.02 16.22 12.98
N SER A 170 -7.05 17.05 12.81
CA SER A 170 -6.89 18.51 12.78
C SER A 170 -6.43 19.06 14.13
N ASP A 171 -6.96 18.55 15.24
CA ASP A 171 -6.62 18.99 16.60
C ASP A 171 -5.17 18.58 16.97
N ASP A 172 -4.71 17.43 16.49
CA ASP A 172 -3.33 16.94 16.61
C ASP A 172 -2.32 17.81 15.84
N LYS A 173 -2.80 18.71 14.97
CA LYS A 173 -1.98 19.54 14.06
C LYS A 173 -1.04 18.70 13.20
N TYR A 174 -1.54 17.56 12.71
CA TYR A 174 -0.81 16.74 11.76
C TYR A 174 -0.52 17.54 10.49
N GLU A 175 0.69 17.39 9.93
CA GLU A 175 1.17 18.23 8.83
C GLU A 175 0.46 17.96 7.50
N VAL A 176 -0.01 16.73 7.30
CA VAL A 176 -0.75 16.33 6.09
C VAL A 176 -2.23 16.62 6.29
N LYS A 177 -2.85 17.27 5.31
CA LYS A 177 -4.28 17.59 5.36
C LYS A 177 -5.10 16.34 5.05
N ILE A 178 -5.86 15.87 6.03
CA ILE A 178 -6.85 14.80 5.86
C ILE A 178 -8.23 15.44 5.81
N LEU A 179 -8.80 15.54 4.61
CA LEU A 179 -10.03 16.29 4.35
C LEU A 179 -11.18 15.33 4.01
N PRO A 180 -12.36 15.46 4.63
CA PRO A 180 -13.50 14.63 4.26
C PRO A 180 -14.10 15.06 2.93
N THR A 181 -14.65 14.12 2.17
CA THR A 181 -15.42 14.41 0.95
C THR A 181 -16.78 13.72 0.97
N PHE A 182 -17.79 14.45 0.51
CA PHE A 182 -19.20 14.08 0.62
C PHE A 182 -19.61 13.02 -0.41
N ARG A 183 -20.06 11.85 0.05
CA ARG A 183 -20.57 10.77 -0.81
C ARG A 183 -21.99 10.31 -0.44
N PRO A 184 -23.04 10.88 -1.05
CA PRO A 184 -24.44 10.64 -0.71
C PRO A 184 -25.06 9.47 -1.51
N ASP A 185 -24.36 8.35 -1.62
CA ASP A 185 -24.81 7.22 -2.45
C ASP A 185 -25.91 6.38 -1.77
N SER A 186 -26.00 6.42 -0.43
CA SER A 186 -26.81 5.57 0.45
C SER A 186 -28.28 5.97 0.58
#